data_AF-A0A1I9G8C6-F1
#
_entry.id   AF-A0A1I9G8C6-F1
#
_cell.length_a   1.000
_cell.length_b   1.000
_cell.length_c   1.000
_cell.angle_alpha   90.00
_cell.angle_beta   90.00
_cell.angle_gamma   90.00
#
_symmetry.space_group_name_H-M   'P 1'
#
loop_
_entity.id
_entity.type
_entity.pdbx_description
1 polymer ?
#
loop_
_entity_poly.entity_id
_entity_poly.type
_entity_poly.pdbx_seq_one_letter_code
_entity_poly.pdbx_strand_id
1 'polypeptide(L)' 'MANSRVYEGRPEVLFDLDVELAEGFANLVNAYPRWCLVSDLKCNDAADNIRLAELLYSNGLLMAEFREAMK' A
#
# COMPACT_ATOMS: atom_id res chain seq x y z
N MET A 1 -7.82 6.93 -4.39
CA MET A 1 -7.97 8.24 -3.69
C MET A 1 -8.21 9.44 -4.63
N ALA A 2 -8.36 9.25 -5.94
CA ALA A 2 -8.40 10.36 -6.93
C ALA A 2 -9.80 10.80 -7.37
N ASN A 3 -10.86 10.34 -6.68
CA ASN A 3 -12.22 10.63 -7.10
C ASN A 3 -12.57 12.10 -6.86
N SER A 4 -13.28 12.70 -7.83
CA SER A 4 -13.91 14.00 -7.65
C SER A 4 -14.99 13.93 -6.58
N ARG A 5 -15.27 15.06 -5.92
CA ARG A 5 -16.45 15.21 -5.06
C ARG A 5 -17.77 15.21 -5.84
N VAL A 6 -17.71 15.46 -7.15
CA VAL A 6 -18.89 15.46 -8.02
C VAL A 6 -19.00 14.11 -8.71
N TYR A 7 -20.16 13.48 -8.60
CA TYR A 7 -20.48 12.26 -9.35
C TYR A 7 -20.85 12.62 -10.79
N GLU A 8 -19.97 12.28 -11.73
CA GLU A 8 -20.14 12.57 -13.17
C GLU A 8 -19.99 11.31 -14.03
N GLY A 9 -20.05 10.12 -13.44
CA GLY A 9 -19.76 8.87 -14.16
C GLY A 9 -18.34 8.82 -14.73
N ARG A 10 -17.39 9.49 -14.06
CA ARG A 10 -15.98 9.49 -14.45
C ARG A 10 -15.43 8.06 -14.44
N PRO A 11 -14.49 7.74 -15.34
CA PRO A 11 -13.87 6.43 -15.34
C PRO A 11 -13.19 6.15 -14.00
N GLU A 12 -13.20 4.87 -13.62
CA GLU A 12 -12.48 4.41 -12.44
C GLU A 12 -10.98 4.62 -12.62
N VAL A 13 -10.33 5.13 -11.58
CA VAL A 13 -8.87 5.24 -11.54
C VAL A 13 -8.34 3.95 -10.93
N LEU A 14 -7.76 3.12 -11.78
CA LEU A 14 -7.18 1.83 -11.41
C LEU A 14 -5.65 1.91 -11.43
N PHE A 15 -5.01 1.00 -10.72
CA PHE A 15 -3.59 0.73 -10.84
C PHE A 15 -3.40 -0.79 -10.90
N ASP A 16 -2.35 -1.21 -11.58
CA ASP A 16 -2.05 -2.63 -11.72
C ASP A 16 -1.29 -3.12 -10.47
N LEU A 17 -1.74 -4.26 -9.94
CA LEU A 17 -1.07 -4.96 -8.87
C LEU A 17 -0.72 -6.36 -9.37
N ASP A 18 0.58 -6.65 -9.40
CA ASP A 18 1.08 -7.97 -9.77
C ASP A 18 0.56 -9.05 -8.82
N VAL A 19 0.27 -10.24 -9.38
CA VAL A 19 -0.36 -11.35 -8.64
C VAL A 19 0.50 -11.79 -7.45
N GLU A 20 1.81 -11.70 -7.60
CA GLU A 20 2.83 -12.01 -6.61
C GLU A 20 2.73 -11.12 -5.36
N LEU A 21 2.16 -9.92 -5.50
CA LEU A 21 2.00 -8.96 -4.41
C LEU A 21 0.62 -9.06 -3.71
N ALA A 22 -0.31 -9.84 -4.27
CA ALA A 22 -1.70 -9.88 -3.80
C ALA A 22 -1.84 -10.37 -2.36
N GLU A 23 -1.06 -11.38 -1.96
CA GLU A 23 -1.07 -11.88 -0.57
C GLU A 23 -0.58 -10.82 0.41
N GLY A 24 0.51 -10.12 0.09
CA GLY A 24 1.03 -9.06 0.93
C GLY A 24 0.06 -7.88 1.05
N PHE A 25 -0.64 -7.55 -0.03
CA PHE A 25 -1.69 -6.54 -0.01
C PHE A 25 -2.86 -6.97 0.89
N ALA A 26 -3.30 -8.24 0.82
CA ALA A 26 -4.35 -8.76 1.69
C ALA A 26 -3.95 -8.71 3.17
N ASN A 27 -2.69 -9.05 3.49
CA ASN A 27 -2.17 -8.97 4.86
C ASN A 27 -2.22 -7.54 5.40
N LEU A 28 -1.83 -6.55 4.59
CA LEU A 28 -1.89 -5.14 4.94
C LEU A 28 -3.33 -4.66 5.20
N VAL A 29 -4.26 -5.00 4.32
CA VAL A 29 -5.69 -4.63 4.47
C VAL A 29 -6.28 -5.24 5.74
N ASN A 30 -5.93 -6.49 6.06
CA ASN A 30 -6.38 -7.16 7.27
C ASN A 30 -5.75 -6.59 8.56
N ALA A 31 -4.58 -5.97 8.46
CA ALA A 31 -3.91 -5.33 9.60
C ALA A 31 -4.50 -3.95 9.94
N TYR A 32 -5.17 -3.27 9.00
CA TYR A 32 -5.75 -1.95 9.22
C TYR A 32 -6.72 -1.94 10.41
N PRO A 33 -6.68 -0.93 11.31
CA PRO A 33 -5.88 0.31 11.25
C PRO A 33 -4.54 0.25 12.03
N ARG A 34 -3.99 -0.93 12.28
CA ARG A 34 -2.75 -1.07 13.06
C ARG A 34 -1.53 -0.78 12.20
N TRP A 35 -0.54 -0.11 12.77
CA TRP A 35 0.79 0.01 12.17
C TRP A 35 1.45 -1.36 12.06
N CYS A 36 2.09 -1.62 10.93
CA CYS A 36 2.90 -2.81 10.69
C CYS A 36 4.21 -2.41 10.01
N LEU A 37 5.26 -3.21 10.19
CA LEU A 37 6.50 -3.02 9.47
C LEU A 37 6.35 -3.48 8.02
N VAL A 38 7.19 -2.97 7.12
CA VAL A 38 7.23 -3.44 5.72
C VAL A 38 7.54 -4.94 5.65
N SER A 39 8.34 -5.46 6.57
CA SER A 39 8.61 -6.91 6.69
C SER A 39 7.38 -7.75 7.07
N ASP A 40 6.37 -7.14 7.67
CA ASP A 40 5.17 -7.85 8.13
C ASP A 40 4.15 -8.08 7.00
N LEU A 41 4.38 -7.51 5.81
CA LEU A 41 3.57 -7.72 4.62
C LEU A 41 3.61 -9.18 4.15
N LYS A 42 4.74 -9.88 4.36
CA LYS A 42 4.92 -11.29 4.01
C LYS A 42 4.63 -11.59 2.53
N CYS A 43 5.10 -10.73 1.63
CA CYS A 43 5.28 -11.10 0.23
C CYS A 43 6.34 -12.21 0.09
N ASN A 44 6.57 -12.69 -1.14
CA ASN A 44 7.50 -13.79 -1.43
C ASN A 44 8.91 -13.54 -0.87
N ASP A 45 9.40 -12.31 -0.99
CA ASP A 45 10.68 -11.89 -0.47
C ASP A 45 10.68 -10.43 0.04
N ALA A 46 11.82 -10.00 0.57
CA ALA A 46 11.97 -8.65 1.11
C ALA A 46 11.91 -7.56 0.05
N ALA A 47 12.32 -7.85 -1.20
CA ALA A 47 12.27 -6.89 -2.29
C ALA A 47 10.81 -6.65 -2.72
N ASP A 48 9.99 -7.69 -2.76
CA ASP A 48 8.56 -7.59 -3.03
C ASP A 48 7.81 -6.82 -1.93
N ASN A 49 8.19 -7.01 -0.66
CA ASN A 49 7.63 -6.21 0.44
C ASN A 49 7.88 -4.71 0.22
N ILE A 50 9.11 -4.34 -0.14
CA ILE A 50 9.48 -2.94 -0.42
C ILE A 50 8.73 -2.43 -1.65
N ARG A 51 8.71 -3.23 -2.74
CA ARG A 51 8.04 -2.90 -4.00
C ARG A 51 6.56 -2.61 -3.79
N LEU A 52 5.86 -3.44 -3.01
CA LEU A 52 4.46 -3.24 -2.67
C LEU A 52 4.26 -1.94 -1.87
N ALA A 53 5.10 -1.70 -0.85
CA ALA A 53 5.02 -0.50 -0.03
C ALA A 53 5.24 0.78 -0.85
N GLU A 54 6.24 0.79 -1.74
CA GLU A 54 6.54 1.92 -2.63
C GLU A 54 5.41 2.18 -3.63
N LEU A 55 4.86 1.13 -4.24
CA LEU A 55 3.73 1.23 -5.17
C LEU A 55 2.51 1.88 -4.52
N LEU A 56 2.13 1.41 -3.33
CA LEU A 56 0.96 1.94 -2.62
C LEU A 56 1.20 3.34 -2.06
N TYR A 57 2.41 3.63 -1.56
CA TYR A 57 2.78 4.95 -1.05
C TYR A 57 2.78 6.00 -2.16
N SER A 58 3.35 5.69 -3.33
CA SER A 58 3.36 6.59 -4.49
C SER A 58 1.97 6.89 -5.06
N ASN A 59 1.02 5.96 -4.91
CA ASN A 59 -0.39 6.17 -5.26
C ASN A 59 -1.21 6.87 -4.15
N GLY A 60 -0.58 7.26 -3.04
CA GLY A 60 -1.25 7.90 -1.90
C GLY A 60 -2.25 6.98 -1.18
N LEU A 61 -2.02 5.66 -1.24
CA LEU A 61 -2.86 4.65 -0.60
C LEU A 61 -2.32 4.19 0.76
N LEU A 62 -1.09 4.58 1.11
CA LEU A 62 -0.46 4.28 2.38
C LEU A 62 0.04 5.54 3.09
N MET A 63 0.06 5.46 4.41
CA MET A 63 0.75 6.39 5.29
C MET A 63 1.95 5.67 5.91
N ALA A 64 3.10 6.35 6.00
CA ALA A 64 4.31 5.81 6.59
C ALA A 64 4.63 6.55 7.89
N GLU A 65 4.95 5.79 8.94
CA GLU A 65 5.53 6.32 10.18
C GLU A 65 7.05 6.18 10.11
N PHE A 66 7.75 7.31 10.10
CA PHE A 66 9.20 7.34 10.24
C PHE A 66 9.50 7.69 11.69
N ARG A 67 9.94 6.70 12.47
CA ARG A 67 10.50 7.01 13.78
C ARG A 67 11.76 7.83 13.56
N GLU A 68 11.83 9.03 14.13
CA GLU A 68 13.07 9.80 14.14
C GLU A 68 14.16 8.87 14.67
N ALA A 69 15.25 8.72 13.91
CA ALA A 69 16.45 8.11 14.45
C ALA A 69 16.79 8.90 15.71
N MET A 70 16.81 8.23 16.87
CA MET A 70 17.30 8.86 18.11
C MET A 70 18.63 9.55 17.79
N LYS A 71 18.63 10.88 17.89
CA LYS A 71 19.85 11.68 17.83
C LYS A 71 20.77 11.30 18.99
#